data_AF-A0A3C1VF51-F1
#
_entry.id   AF-A0A3C1VF51-F1
#
_cell.length_a   1.000
_cell.length_b   1.000
_cell.length_c   1.000
_cell.angle_alpha   90.00
_cell.angle_beta   90.00
_cell.angle_gamma   90.00
#
_symmetry.space_group_name_H-M   'P 1'
#
loop_
_entity.id
_entity.type
_entity.pdbx_description
1 polymer ?
#
loop_
_entity_poly.entity_id
_entity_poly.type
_entity_poly.pdbx_seq_one_letter_code
_entity_poly.pdbx_strand_id
1 'polypeptide(L)' 'MSTIAEIEAVLPNLTSEELVKVEQAVHSQFRQRGGGIIYDDTHGVETEADLIASADAAFQTYDQAEAANAKRPAR' A
#
# COMPACT_ATOMS: atom_id res chain seq x y z
N MET A 1 -8.85 22.51 13.72
CA MET A 1 -8.51 22.18 12.33
C MET A 1 -7.59 20.97 12.35
N SER A 2 -7.75 20.04 11.41
CA SER A 2 -6.84 18.90 11.29
C SER A 2 -5.66 19.32 10.42
N THR A 3 -4.44 19.17 10.92
CA THR A 3 -3.20 19.46 10.16
C THR A 3 -3.16 18.69 8.83
N ILE A 4 -3.77 17.50 8.78
CA ILE A 4 -3.88 16.71 7.54
C ILE A 4 -4.76 17.42 6.50
N ALA A 5 -5.90 17.98 6.93
CA ALA A 5 -6.81 18.68 6.02
C ALA A 5 -6.17 19.95 5.43
N GLU A 6 -5.31 20.61 6.19
CA GLU A 6 -4.54 21.77 5.70
C GLU A 6 -3.50 21.35 4.66
N ILE A 7 -2.80 20.23 4.89
CA ILE A 7 -1.85 19.67 3.92
C ILE A 7 -2.58 19.28 2.63
N GLU A 8 -3.69 18.53 2.73
CA GLU A 8 -4.51 18.11 1.58
C GLU A 8 -5.03 19.30 0.77
N ALA A 9 -5.39 20.40 1.42
CA ALA A 9 -5.84 21.62 0.75
C ALA A 9 -4.70 22.34 -0.02
N VAL A 10 -3.45 22.16 0.40
CA VAL A 10 -2.28 22.79 -0.24
C VAL A 10 -1.74 21.96 -1.40
N LEU A 11 -1.84 20.62 -1.35
CA LEU A 11 -1.29 19.72 -2.38
C LEU A 11 -1.68 20.07 -3.82
N PRO A 12 -2.93 20.44 -4.17
CA PRO A 12 -3.32 20.77 -5.54
C PRO A 12 -2.64 22.02 -6.11
N ASN A 13 -2.09 22.88 -5.25
CA ASN A 13 -1.43 24.12 -5.66
C ASN A 13 0.08 23.93 -5.88
N LEU A 14 0.62 22.75 -5.56
CA LEU A 14 2.04 22.46 -5.73
C LEU A 14 2.34 22.04 -7.18
N THR A 15 3.51 22.43 -7.65
CA THR A 15 4.07 21.91 -8.90
C THR A 15 4.46 20.44 -8.73
N SER A 16 4.62 19.73 -9.84
CA SER A 16 5.10 18.33 -9.82
C SER A 16 6.45 18.19 -9.10
N GLU A 17 7.37 19.16 -9.27
CA GLU A 17 8.66 19.16 -8.57
C GLU A 17 8.54 19.32 -7.05
N GLU A 18 7.57 20.11 -6.59
CA GLU A 18 7.28 20.30 -5.18
C GLU A 18 6.58 19.09 -4.58
N LEU A 19 5.68 18.43 -5.33
CA LEU A 19 5.05 17.18 -4.92
C LEU A 19 6.08 16.07 -4.70
N VAL A 20 7.08 15.94 -5.58
CA VAL A 20 8.20 14.99 -5.40
C VAL A 20 8.97 15.27 -4.11
N LYS A 21 9.16 16.54 -3.73
CA LYS A 21 9.82 16.87 -2.45
C LYS A 21 8.98 16.51 -1.24
N VAL A 22 7.66 16.70 -1.32
CA VAL A 22 6.72 16.30 -0.25
C VAL A 22 6.72 14.78 -0.07
N GLU A 23 6.64 14.04 -1.17
CA GLU A 23 6.75 12.58 -1.19
C GLU A 23 8.05 12.10 -0.53
N GLN A 24 9.20 12.63 -0.95
CA GLN A 24 10.50 12.29 -0.35
C GLN A 24 10.54 12.55 1.17
N ALA A 25 9.96 13.66 1.62
CA ALA A 25 9.90 14.01 3.04
C ALA A 25 9.04 13.02 3.83
N VAL A 26 7.89 12.63 3.30
CA VAL A 26 7.00 11.62 3.88
C VAL A 26 7.70 10.26 3.94
N HIS A 27 8.38 9.85 2.87
CA HIS A 27 9.13 8.59 2.84
C HIS A 27 10.29 8.55 3.82
N SER A 28 10.98 9.67 4.03
CA SER A 28 12.01 9.80 5.06
C SER A 28 11.44 9.55 6.46
N GLN A 29 10.24 10.07 6.75
CA GLN A 29 9.57 9.87 8.04
C GLN A 29 9.18 8.41 8.28
N PHE A 30 8.63 7.72 7.28
CA PHE A 30 8.30 6.30 7.40
C PHE A 30 9.54 5.43 7.66
N ARG A 31 10.62 5.66 6.91
CA ARG A 31 11.91 4.97 7.12
C ARG A 31 12.46 5.20 8.52
N GLN A 32 12.46 6.44 9.02
CA GLN A 32 12.92 6.77 10.37
C GLN A 32 12.10 6.07 11.46
N ARG A 33 10.82 5.80 11.21
CA ARG A 33 9.91 5.14 12.15
C ARG A 33 9.92 3.61 12.03
N GLY A 34 10.79 3.05 11.17
CA GLY A 34 10.86 1.61 10.93
C GLY A 34 9.72 1.06 10.06
N GLY A 35 8.91 1.91 9.45
CA GLY A 35 7.96 1.51 8.41
C GLY A 35 8.73 1.24 7.12
N GLY A 36 8.97 -0.02 6.80
CA GLY A 36 9.65 -0.42 5.58
C GLY A 36 8.84 -0.02 4.34
N ILE A 37 9.40 0.88 3.54
CA ILE A 37 8.92 1.15 2.18
C ILE A 37 9.63 0.16 1.27
N ILE A 38 8.87 -0.70 0.59
CA ILE A 38 9.42 -1.80 -0.21
C ILE A 38 9.54 -1.42 -1.69
N TYR A 39 8.60 -0.62 -2.21
CA TYR A 39 8.63 -0.14 -3.58
C TYR A 39 7.97 1.24 -3.69
N ASP A 40 8.56 2.13 -4.49
CA ASP A 40 8.15 3.52 -4.68
C ASP A 40 8.40 3.89 -6.15
N ASP A 41 7.34 3.89 -6.95
CA ASP A 41 7.40 4.30 -8.35
C ASP A 41 6.28 5.29 -8.72
N THR A 42 6.27 5.73 -9.98
CA THR A 42 5.30 6.70 -10.51
C THR A 42 3.82 6.30 -10.34
N HIS A 43 3.52 5.06 -9.96
CA HIS A 43 2.17 4.51 -9.85
C HIS A 43 1.75 4.24 -8.39
N GLY A 44 2.65 4.35 -7.41
CA GLY A 44 2.30 4.23 -5.99
C GLY A 44 3.42 3.70 -5.10
N VAL A 45 3.10 3.65 -3.81
CA VAL A 45 3.97 3.16 -2.74
C VAL A 45 3.46 1.79 -2.30
N GLU A 46 4.29 0.75 -2.39
CA GLU A 46 4.01 -0.55 -1.78
C GLU A 46 4.77 -0.68 -0.45
N THR A 47 4.03 -0.99 0.61
CA THR A 47 4.56 -1.25 1.94
C THR A 47 4.61 -2.74 2.24
N GLU A 48 5.34 -3.11 3.29
CA GLU A 48 5.33 -4.49 3.81
C GLU A 48 3.93 -4.98 4.19
N ALA A 49 3.09 -4.07 4.72
CA ALA A 49 1.72 -4.39 5.06
C ALA A 49 0.87 -4.72 3.81
N ASP A 50 1.11 -4.02 2.70
CA ASP A 50 0.42 -4.28 1.44
C ASP A 50 0.79 -5.65 0.87
N LEU A 51 2.06 -6.05 0.97
CA LEU A 51 2.51 -7.38 0.56
C LEU A 51 1.92 -8.48 1.45
N ILE A 52 1.87 -8.27 2.77
CA ILE A 52 1.25 -9.22 3.70
C ILE A 52 -0.25 -9.37 3.40
N ALA A 53 -0.96 -8.26 3.20
CA ALA A 53 -2.38 -8.28 2.87
C ALA A 53 -2.64 -8.99 1.52
N SER A 54 -1.80 -8.74 0.52
CA SER A 54 -1.86 -9.42 -0.79
C SER A 54 -1.61 -10.92 -0.66
N ALA A 55 -0.61 -11.33 0.13
CA ALA A 55 -0.32 -12.73 0.39
C ALA A 55 -1.47 -13.43 1.13
N ASP A 56 -2.02 -12.82 2.18
CA ASP A 56 -3.16 -13.35 2.93
C ASP A 56 -4.39 -13.55 2.03
N ALA A 57 -4.70 -12.57 1.17
CA ALA A 57 -5.79 -12.69 0.22
C ALA A 57 -5.59 -13.82 -0.80
N ALA A 58 -4.35 -14.00 -1.28
CA ALA A 58 -4.00 -15.11 -2.17
C ALA A 58 -4.18 -16.47 -1.48
N PHE A 59 -3.69 -16.62 -0.25
CA PHE A 59 -3.84 -17.86 0.51
C PHE A 59 -5.31 -18.19 0.79
N GLN A 60 -6.12 -17.21 1.20
CA GLN A 60 -7.56 -17.42 1.39
C GLN A 60 -8.27 -17.88 0.11
N THR A 61 -7.83 -17.36 -1.04
CA THR A 61 -8.38 -17.77 -2.34
C THR A 61 -8.03 -19.22 -2.66
N TYR A 62 -6.79 -19.65 -2.38
CA TYR A 62 -6.38 -21.05 -2.53
C TYR A 62 -7.13 -21.98 -1.59
N ASP A 63 -7.28 -21.61 -0.32
CA ASP A 63 -8.02 -22.40 0.68
C ASP A 63 -9.48 -22.62 0.25
N GLN A 64 -10.13 -21.59 -0.29
CA GLN A 64 -11.48 -21.70 -0.82
C GLN A 64 -11.55 -22.63 -2.04
N ALA A 65 -10.57 -22.54 -2.94
CA ALA A 65 -10.49 -23.39 -4.13
C ALA A 65 -10.26 -24.86 -3.75
N GLU A 66 -9.38 -25.14 -2.80
CA GLU A 66 -9.16 -26.49 -2.27
C GLU A 66 -10.41 -27.04 -1.57
N ALA A 67 -11.04 -26.25 -0.71
CA ALA A 67 -12.27 -26.65 -0.03
C ALA A 67 -13.42 -26.94 -1.02
N ALA A 68 -13.51 -26.17 -2.11
CA ALA A 68 -14.46 -26.41 -3.18
C ALA A 68 -14.14 -27.71 -3.94
N ASN A 69 -12.87 -27.99 -4.22
CA ASN A 69 -12.44 -29.19 -4.91
C ASN A 69 -12.63 -30.46 -4.07
N ALA A 70 -12.30 -30.41 -2.77
CA ALA A 70 -12.50 -31.51 -1.83
C ALA A 70 -13.98 -31.94 -1.70
N LYS A 71 -14.91 -31.02 -1.96
CA LYS A 71 -16.36 -31.29 -1.95
C LYS A 71 -16.88 -31.88 -3.26
N ARG A 72 -16.08 -31.94 -4.32
CA ARG A 72 -16.49 -32.54 -5.59
C ARG A 72 -16.39 -34.06 -5.50
N PRO A 73 -17.44 -34.81 -5.86
CA PRO A 73 -17.35 -36.25 -5.92
C PRO A 73 -16.34 -36.65 -7.02
N ALA A 74 -15.51 -37.65 -6.72
CA ALA A 74 -14.63 -38.25 -7.71
C ALA A 74 -15.49 -38.80 -8.87
N ARG A 75 -15.10 -38.45 -10.10
CA ARG A 75 -15.75 -38.91 -11.33
C ARG A 75 -15.57 -40.41 -11.55
#